data_AF-A0A7K7XPV4-F1
#
_entry.id   AF-A0A7K7XPV4-F1
#
_cell.length_a   1.000
_cell.length_b   1.000
_cell.length_c   1.000
_cell.angle_alpha   90.00
_cell.angle_beta   90.00
_cell.angle_gamma   90.00
#
_symmetry.space_group_name_H-M   'P 1'
#
loop_
_entity.id
_entity.type
_entity.pdbx_description
1 polymer ?
#
loop_
_entity_poly.entity_id
_entity_poly.type
_entity_poly.pdbx_seq_one_letter_code
_entity_poly.pdbx_strand_id
1 'polypeptide(L)'
;QLPGKKDLFIEADLMSPLDRIANVSILKHDVDKLYKVETRPAPGASDQFCFLVRPRVRTMRFIADIVNADKMSGRSRKYKIIFSPQKFYACEMVLEEEGVFGDVTCDEWSFYLLPLDEDIISMELPEFFRDYFLEGDHRWINPVARALQLLNSLYGPFGKTYGIGRCAKMSYELWRDLEEESESEGQGRKPEIGHVFLMDRDTDYVTALCSQVVYEGLVDDTFRIKCGSVDFGPDVTSSDKSIKVLLNSQDKVFSQIRNEHFSSVFGFLSQKSRNLQAQYDRRRGMDIKQMKDFVSQELKGLKQEHRLLSLHIGACESIMKKKTKQDFQETIKAEHSLLEGFDIRESTSFIEEHIDRQVSPIESLRLMCLLSITENGECPAVLAQSSGTEPQPWHRAHLVLPTGLVPKDYRSLKTQYLQSYGPEHLLTFHNLKRIGLLTEQSAGETLTAVESKVSKLVTDRAAGKITDAFNSLARKSNFRAISKKLGLIPRLDGEYDLKMPRDMAYVFGGAYVPLSCKIIEQVLERRGWQGLEEVVRLLNGNEFSVSGAGRGGLGAVGLAAGMSYSTLPHPDSAVEDNPAWESQRVVLAVFLGGCTFSEIAALRFLGKERGCKFIFLTTAITNSARMMEAMIEAKA
;
A
#
# COMPACT_ATOMS: atom_id res chain seq x y z
N GLN A 1 13.77 18.46 26.06
CA GLN A 1 12.65 19.17 26.73
C GLN A 1 12.76 20.67 26.46
N LEU A 2 11.64 21.35 26.20
CA LEU A 2 11.58 22.79 25.96
C LEU A 2 10.58 23.42 26.97
N PRO A 3 11.02 23.83 28.17
CA PRO A 3 10.11 24.25 29.24
C PRO A 3 9.53 25.64 29.00
N GLY A 4 8.26 25.82 29.37
CA GLY A 4 7.52 27.07 29.18
C GLY A 4 6.68 27.10 27.90
N LYS A 5 6.00 28.23 27.70
CA LYS A 5 5.12 28.48 26.55
C LYS A 5 5.90 28.55 25.26
N LYS A 6 5.36 27.94 24.20
CA LYS A 6 5.94 27.90 22.86
C LYS A 6 4.89 28.01 21.77
N ASP A 7 5.31 28.41 20.59
CA ASP A 7 4.53 28.22 19.36
C ASP A 7 4.96 26.93 18.68
N LEU A 8 3.98 26.11 18.29
CA LEU A 8 4.21 24.80 17.67
C LEU A 8 3.86 24.84 16.18
N PHE A 9 4.84 24.52 15.35
CA PHE A 9 4.72 24.38 13.90
C PHE A 9 4.67 22.90 13.56
N ILE A 10 3.64 22.47 12.84
CA ILE A 10 3.45 21.07 12.46
C ILE A 10 3.41 20.96 10.94
N GLU A 11 4.15 20.01 10.39
CA GLU A 11 4.10 19.72 8.96
C GLU A 11 2.74 19.14 8.56
N ALA A 12 2.23 19.51 7.39
CA ALA A 12 0.84 19.26 7.01
C ALA A 12 0.46 17.76 6.94
N ASP A 13 1.42 16.90 6.62
CA ASP A 13 1.26 15.44 6.60
C ASP A 13 1.25 14.82 8.00
N LEU A 14 1.93 15.42 8.99
CA LEU A 14 1.92 15.00 10.39
C LEU A 14 0.68 15.46 11.18
N MET A 15 -0.09 16.43 10.67
CA MET A 15 -1.31 16.91 11.35
C MET A 15 -2.36 15.80 11.52
N SER A 16 -2.62 15.00 10.48
CA SER A 16 -3.65 13.96 10.52
C SER A 16 -3.26 12.76 11.41
N PRO A 17 -2.02 12.25 11.37
CA PRO A 17 -1.53 11.28 12.35
C PRO A 17 -1.59 11.80 13.79
N LEU A 18 -1.24 13.07 14.03
CA LEU A 18 -1.25 13.64 15.37
C LEU A 18 -2.67 13.72 15.95
N ASP A 19 -3.66 14.11 15.14
CA ASP A 19 -5.08 14.18 15.54
C ASP A 19 -5.65 12.83 16.00
N ARG A 20 -5.03 11.71 15.57
CA ARG A 20 -5.40 10.35 16.01
C ARG A 20 -4.90 10.00 17.41
N ILE A 21 -3.87 10.68 17.91
CA ILE A 21 -3.16 10.34 19.15
C ILE A 21 -3.41 11.39 20.23
N ALA A 22 -3.40 12.66 19.82
CA ALA A 22 -3.52 13.81 20.71
C ALA A 22 -4.42 14.87 20.06
N ASN A 23 -5.58 15.11 20.69
CA ASN A 23 -6.44 16.22 20.28
C ASN A 23 -5.78 17.58 20.60
N VAL A 24 -6.27 18.64 19.97
CA VAL A 24 -5.76 20.01 20.15
C VAL A 24 -5.75 20.44 21.63
N SER A 25 -6.70 19.96 22.44
CA SER A 25 -6.73 20.26 23.88
C SER A 25 -5.53 19.68 24.64
N ILE A 26 -5.06 18.48 24.29
CA ILE A 26 -3.86 17.88 24.89
C ILE A 26 -2.62 18.69 24.48
N LEU A 27 -2.53 19.10 23.22
CA LEU A 27 -1.39 19.86 22.70
C LEU A 27 -1.30 21.27 23.31
N LYS A 28 -2.44 21.89 23.66
CA LYS A 28 -2.51 23.28 24.16
C LYS A 28 -2.02 23.50 25.59
N HIS A 29 -1.61 22.47 26.32
CA HIS A 29 -1.19 22.63 27.72
C HIS A 29 0.02 23.56 27.88
N ASP A 30 0.97 23.57 26.92
CA ASP A 30 2.14 24.46 26.90
C ASP A 30 2.40 25.10 25.52
N VAL A 31 1.40 25.05 24.64
CA VAL A 31 1.45 25.60 23.28
C VAL A 31 0.50 26.79 23.18
N ASP A 32 1.04 27.98 22.92
CA ASP A 32 0.25 29.21 22.77
C ASP A 32 -0.48 29.21 21.41
N LYS A 33 0.25 28.96 20.32
CA LYS A 33 -0.31 28.91 18.96
C LYS A 33 0.19 27.72 18.17
N LEU A 34 -0.67 27.26 17.26
CA LEU A 34 -0.41 26.18 16.31
C LEU A 34 -0.32 26.74 14.90
N TYR A 35 0.75 26.38 14.19
CA TYR A 35 1.05 26.82 12.84
C TYR A 35 1.31 25.62 11.92
N LYS A 36 1.09 25.80 10.62
CA LYS A 36 1.62 24.88 9.61
C LYS A 36 3.05 25.30 9.23
N VAL A 37 3.91 24.35 8.86
CA VAL A 37 5.36 24.53 8.56
C VAL A 37 5.67 25.30 7.25
N GLU A 38 4.76 26.18 6.85
CA GLU A 38 4.86 27.05 5.67
C GLU A 38 4.39 28.46 6.02
N THR A 39 3.78 28.64 7.19
CA THR A 39 3.28 29.91 7.68
C THR A 39 4.42 30.65 8.36
N ARG A 40 4.85 31.78 7.77
CA ARG A 40 5.81 32.66 8.45
C ARG A 40 5.16 33.24 9.71
N PRO A 41 5.82 33.18 10.88
CA PRO A 41 5.28 33.73 12.11
C PRO A 41 5.14 35.25 12.05
N ALA A 42 4.13 35.79 12.73
CA ALA A 42 3.96 37.24 12.86
C ALA A 42 5.08 37.85 13.74
N PRO A 43 5.47 39.12 13.51
CA PRO A 43 6.34 39.84 14.43
C PRO A 43 5.70 39.92 15.83
N GLY A 44 6.37 39.42 16.87
CA GLY A 44 5.84 39.34 18.24
C GLY A 44 5.27 37.98 18.67
N ALA A 45 5.52 36.92 17.91
CA ALA A 45 5.26 35.53 18.31
C ALA A 45 6.07 35.08 19.56
N SER A 46 5.82 33.88 20.06
CA SER A 46 6.42 33.32 21.29
C SER A 46 7.95 33.25 21.24
N ASP A 47 8.63 33.46 22.37
CA ASP A 47 10.10 33.38 22.50
C ASP A 47 10.68 31.97 22.28
N GLN A 48 9.80 30.97 22.11
CA GLN A 48 10.16 29.59 21.85
C GLN A 48 9.37 29.04 20.67
N PHE A 49 10.07 28.54 19.66
CA PHE A 49 9.46 27.84 18.53
C PHE A 49 9.82 26.36 18.56
N CYS A 50 8.81 25.52 18.41
CA CYS A 50 8.94 24.09 18.28
C CYS A 50 8.43 23.65 16.91
N PHE A 51 9.23 22.93 16.15
CA PHE A 51 8.89 22.41 14.83
C PHE A 51 8.76 20.89 14.92
N LEU A 52 7.61 20.35 14.53
CA LEU A 52 7.37 18.92 14.37
C LEU A 52 7.31 18.60 12.87
N VAL A 53 8.34 17.93 12.36
CA VAL A 53 8.62 17.85 10.91
C VAL A 53 9.12 16.48 10.48
N ARG A 54 8.89 16.13 9.21
CA ARG A 54 9.61 15.08 8.50
C ARG A 54 11.03 15.55 8.18
N PRO A 55 12.02 14.65 8.05
CA PRO A 55 13.41 15.01 7.78
C PRO A 55 13.64 15.41 6.31
N ARG A 56 13.08 16.57 5.92
CA ARG A 56 13.17 17.12 4.54
C ARG A 56 14.12 18.30 4.48
N VAL A 57 14.99 18.30 3.48
CA VAL A 57 15.96 19.39 3.22
C VAL A 57 15.25 20.74 3.02
N ARG A 58 14.14 20.76 2.25
CA ARG A 58 13.35 21.99 2.03
C ARG A 58 12.85 22.59 3.35
N THR A 59 12.40 21.74 4.26
CA THR A 59 11.90 22.17 5.57
C THR A 59 13.03 22.76 6.43
N MET A 60 14.24 22.20 6.37
CA MET A 60 15.38 22.75 7.10
C MET A 60 15.77 24.14 6.61
N ARG A 61 15.76 24.38 5.29
CA ARG A 61 16.00 25.71 4.72
C ARG A 61 14.94 26.73 5.17
N PHE A 62 13.66 26.33 5.18
CA PHE A 62 12.59 27.19 5.69
C PHE A 62 12.78 27.55 7.17
N ILE A 63 13.18 26.59 8.01
CA ILE A 63 13.46 26.87 9.42
C ILE A 63 14.68 27.79 9.56
N ALA A 64 15.74 27.55 8.76
CA ALA A 64 16.92 28.40 8.75
C ALA A 64 16.61 29.84 8.36
N ASP A 65 15.74 30.06 7.35
CA ASP A 65 15.26 31.39 6.97
C ASP A 65 14.60 32.13 8.14
N ILE A 66 13.79 31.43 8.97
CA ILE A 66 13.15 32.01 10.15
C ILE A 66 14.20 32.42 11.19
N VAL A 67 15.15 31.53 11.49
CA VAL A 67 16.21 31.79 12.47
C VAL A 67 17.08 32.96 12.02
N ASN A 68 17.51 32.96 10.76
CA ASN A 68 18.32 34.04 10.19
C ASN A 68 17.56 35.37 10.15
N ALA A 69 16.25 35.37 9.86
CA ALA A 69 15.43 36.57 9.93
C ALA A 69 15.34 37.16 11.35
N ASP A 70 15.20 36.31 12.37
CA ASP A 70 15.20 36.74 13.77
C ASP A 70 16.59 37.29 14.18
N LYS A 71 17.69 36.62 13.78
CA LYS A 71 19.07 37.12 13.99
C LYS A 71 19.28 38.50 13.37
N MET A 72 18.88 38.68 12.10
CA MET A 72 18.98 39.97 11.40
C MET A 72 18.15 41.06 12.09
N SER A 73 17.06 40.68 12.74
CA SER A 73 16.19 41.59 13.51
C SER A 73 16.66 41.81 14.96
N GLY A 74 17.80 41.24 15.36
CA GLY A 74 18.31 41.31 16.74
C GLY A 74 17.45 40.57 17.76
N ARG A 75 16.60 39.64 17.33
CA ARG A 75 15.71 38.89 18.20
C ARG A 75 16.36 37.60 18.67
N SER A 76 16.34 37.35 19.98
CA SER A 76 16.78 36.08 20.57
C SER A 76 15.58 35.20 20.90
N ARG A 77 15.54 34.00 20.32
CA ARG A 77 14.52 32.97 20.60
C ARG A 77 15.18 31.61 20.78
N LYS A 78 14.44 30.66 21.35
CA LYS A 78 14.83 29.25 21.41
C LYS A 78 14.12 28.46 20.32
N TYR A 79 14.87 27.68 19.54
CA TYR A 79 14.33 26.86 18.47
C TYR A 79 14.53 25.37 18.78
N LYS A 80 13.46 24.60 18.64
CA LYS A 80 13.47 23.13 18.77
C LYS A 80 12.93 22.50 17.51
N ILE A 81 13.66 21.56 16.94
CA ILE A 81 13.21 20.71 15.83
C ILE A 81 13.01 19.30 16.37
N ILE A 82 11.84 18.72 16.11
CA ILE A 82 11.48 17.35 16.46
C ILE A 82 11.23 16.63 15.14
N PHE A 83 12.14 15.73 14.79
CA PHE A 83 12.03 14.92 13.57
C PHE A 83 11.14 13.71 13.79
N SER A 84 10.28 13.39 12.83
CA SER A 84 9.44 12.19 12.84
C SER A 84 9.62 11.37 11.56
N PRO A 85 9.84 10.03 11.64
CA PRO A 85 10.04 9.26 12.87
C PRO A 85 11.51 9.28 13.34
N GLN A 86 12.42 9.78 12.51
CA GLN A 86 13.87 9.82 12.73
C GLN A 86 14.47 11.06 12.07
N LYS A 87 15.66 11.45 12.51
CA LYS A 87 16.47 12.53 11.95
C LYS A 87 17.36 11.99 10.84
N PHE A 88 17.61 12.81 9.83
CA PHE A 88 18.61 12.53 8.80
C PHE A 88 19.81 13.44 8.99
N TYR A 89 21.02 12.88 8.91
CA TYR A 89 22.26 13.64 8.99
C TYR A 89 22.34 14.75 7.92
N ALA A 90 21.77 14.51 6.73
CA ALA A 90 21.65 15.53 5.69
C ALA A 90 20.86 16.78 6.13
N CYS A 91 19.91 16.65 7.06
CA CYS A 91 19.20 17.80 7.62
C CYS A 91 20.09 18.60 8.58
N GLU A 92 20.93 17.94 9.36
CA GLU A 92 21.92 18.59 10.23
C GLU A 92 22.96 19.36 9.40
N MET A 93 23.47 18.75 8.31
CA MET A 93 24.38 19.43 7.38
C MET A 93 23.79 20.71 6.78
N VAL A 94 22.52 20.69 6.37
CA VAL A 94 21.85 21.89 5.84
C VAL A 94 21.79 22.99 6.90
N LEU A 95 21.48 22.65 8.15
CA LEU A 95 21.46 23.64 9.24
C LEU A 95 22.86 24.21 9.53
N GLU A 96 23.91 23.41 9.35
CA GLU A 96 25.31 23.84 9.48
C GLU A 96 25.72 24.77 8.32
N GLU A 97 25.41 24.39 7.08
CA GLU A 97 25.66 25.19 5.88
C GLU A 97 24.96 26.56 5.93
N GLU A 98 23.73 26.60 6.46
CA GLU A 98 22.97 27.84 6.65
C GLU A 98 23.42 28.65 7.89
N GLY A 99 24.38 28.14 8.67
CA GLY A 99 24.96 28.82 9.83
C GLY A 99 24.03 28.93 11.05
N VAL A 100 23.04 28.03 11.16
CA VAL A 100 22.03 28.04 12.23
C VAL A 100 22.05 26.81 13.14
N PHE A 101 22.92 25.84 12.87
CA PHE A 101 23.00 24.59 13.64
C PHE A 101 23.18 24.81 15.15
N GLY A 102 23.99 25.80 15.54
CA GLY A 102 24.20 26.14 16.96
C GLY A 102 23.03 26.84 17.65
N ASP A 103 22.05 27.35 16.88
CA ASP A 103 20.89 28.08 17.40
C ASP A 103 19.67 27.18 17.60
N VAL A 104 19.69 25.99 17.01
CA VAL A 104 18.60 25.03 17.05
C VAL A 104 18.97 23.82 17.91
N THR A 105 17.97 23.24 18.56
CA THR A 105 18.13 21.94 19.22
C THR A 105 17.29 20.91 18.49
N CYS A 106 17.80 19.70 18.30
CA CYS A 106 17.12 18.63 17.56
C CYS A 106 16.78 17.47 18.50
N ASP A 107 15.56 16.94 18.42
CA ASP A 107 15.14 15.66 19.02
C ASP A 107 14.48 14.79 17.93
N GLU A 108 14.29 13.51 18.22
CA GLU A 108 13.50 12.59 17.41
C GLU A 108 12.24 12.18 18.16
N TRP A 109 11.12 12.08 17.44
CA TRP A 109 9.92 11.42 17.90
C TRP A 109 9.72 10.15 17.10
N SER A 110 10.16 9.03 17.70
CA SER A 110 10.12 7.65 17.19
C SER A 110 8.70 7.09 17.05
N PHE A 111 7.87 7.77 16.28
CA PHE A 111 6.49 7.42 16.01
C PHE A 111 6.39 6.61 14.72
N TYR A 112 6.48 5.28 14.85
CA TYR A 112 6.51 4.35 13.71
C TYR A 112 5.16 3.73 13.38
N LEU A 113 4.29 3.51 14.37
CA LEU A 113 3.06 2.73 14.22
C LEU A 113 1.85 3.56 14.59
N LEU A 114 0.96 3.80 13.63
CA LEU A 114 -0.35 4.40 13.82
C LEU A 114 -1.44 3.32 13.61
N PRO A 115 -2.14 2.88 14.67
CA PRO A 115 -3.30 2.01 14.52
C PRO A 115 -4.43 2.77 13.82
N LEU A 116 -4.77 2.36 12.59
CA LEU A 116 -5.86 2.93 11.80
C LEU A 116 -7.20 2.29 12.17
N ASP A 117 -7.20 0.98 12.42
CA ASP A 117 -8.33 0.16 12.86
C ASP A 117 -7.82 -1.01 13.75
N GLU A 118 -8.70 -1.91 14.19
CA GLU A 118 -8.37 -3.08 15.02
C GLU A 118 -7.34 -4.03 14.39
N ASP A 119 -7.29 -4.07 13.06
CA ASP A 119 -6.42 -4.95 12.28
C ASP A 119 -5.51 -4.20 11.30
N ILE A 120 -5.52 -2.87 11.28
CA ILE A 120 -4.69 -2.07 10.36
C ILE A 120 -3.77 -1.13 11.14
N ILE A 121 -2.48 -1.25 10.87
CA ILE A 121 -1.42 -0.39 11.39
C ILE A 121 -0.68 0.22 10.19
N SER A 122 -0.46 1.53 10.23
CA SER A 122 0.24 2.26 9.17
C SER A 122 1.38 3.07 9.75
N MET A 123 2.47 3.22 8.99
CA MET A 123 3.55 4.16 9.33
C MET A 123 3.24 5.60 8.89
N GLU A 124 2.20 5.78 8.07
CA GLU A 124 1.81 7.06 7.45
C GLU A 124 3.01 7.79 6.81
N LEU A 125 3.79 7.05 6.01
CA LEU A 125 4.92 7.53 5.20
C LEU A 125 4.55 7.54 3.72
N PRO A 126 3.74 8.51 3.24
CA PRO A 126 3.32 8.58 1.84
C PRO A 126 4.49 8.74 0.85
N GLU A 127 5.61 9.34 1.28
CA GLU A 127 6.82 9.49 0.46
C GLU A 127 7.60 8.19 0.26
N PHE A 128 7.38 7.18 1.11
CA PHE A 128 8.18 5.94 1.12
C PHE A 128 8.25 5.30 -0.26
N PHE A 129 7.11 5.24 -0.97
CA PHE A 129 7.05 4.61 -2.29
C PHE A 129 7.99 5.29 -3.28
N ARG A 130 7.94 6.63 -3.36
CA ARG A 130 8.80 7.41 -4.24
C ARG A 130 10.26 7.32 -3.81
N ASP A 131 10.52 7.62 -2.55
CA ASP A 131 11.89 7.70 -2.02
C ASP A 131 12.61 6.37 -2.20
N TYR A 132 12.00 5.26 -1.80
CA TYR A 132 12.63 3.94 -1.88
C TYR A 132 12.68 3.39 -3.32
N PHE A 133 11.52 3.27 -3.99
CA PHE A 133 11.45 2.55 -5.27
C PHE A 133 11.90 3.38 -6.48
N LEU A 134 11.66 4.70 -6.47
CA LEU A 134 12.08 5.57 -7.56
C LEU A 134 13.49 6.14 -7.31
N GLU A 135 13.73 6.73 -6.15
CA GLU A 135 14.99 7.45 -5.88
C GLU A 135 16.09 6.57 -5.27
N GLY A 136 15.77 5.34 -4.84
CA GLY A 136 16.75 4.43 -4.24
C GLY A 136 17.18 4.85 -2.83
N ASP A 137 16.35 5.61 -2.13
CA ASP A 137 16.62 6.06 -0.77
C ASP A 137 16.29 4.96 0.24
N HIS A 138 17.34 4.30 0.71
CA HIS A 138 17.26 3.20 1.66
C HIS A 138 17.16 3.64 3.13
N ARG A 139 17.15 4.95 3.44
CA ARG A 139 17.10 5.44 4.83
C ARG A 139 15.82 5.03 5.57
N TRP A 140 14.75 4.77 4.83
CA TRP A 140 13.46 4.34 5.38
C TRP A 140 13.43 2.88 5.87
N ILE A 141 14.46 2.09 5.60
CA ILE A 141 14.58 0.70 6.08
C ILE A 141 14.67 0.66 7.61
N ASN A 142 15.34 1.62 8.25
CA ASN A 142 15.48 1.67 9.70
C ASN A 142 14.12 1.84 10.42
N PRO A 143 13.25 2.78 10.04
CA PRO A 143 11.89 2.89 10.57
C PRO A 143 11.08 1.59 10.45
N VAL A 144 11.21 0.87 9.33
CA VAL A 144 10.52 -0.42 9.14
C VAL A 144 11.08 -1.46 10.12
N ALA A 145 12.40 -1.57 10.24
CA ALA A 145 13.05 -2.49 11.18
C ALA A 145 12.69 -2.17 12.65
N ARG A 146 12.65 -0.88 13.02
CA ARG A 146 12.21 -0.43 14.35
C ARG A 146 10.74 -0.71 14.62
N ALA A 147 9.88 -0.59 13.61
CA ALA A 147 8.48 -0.98 13.71
C ALA A 147 8.32 -2.49 13.99
N LEU A 148 9.10 -3.33 13.30
CA LEU A 148 9.12 -4.78 13.53
C LEU A 148 9.67 -5.13 14.92
N GLN A 149 10.76 -4.47 15.35
CA GLN A 149 11.31 -4.60 16.70
C GLN A 149 10.29 -4.20 17.78
N LEU A 150 9.52 -3.13 17.56
CA LEU A 150 8.47 -2.71 18.48
C LEU A 150 7.35 -3.75 18.57
N LEU A 151 6.90 -4.30 17.44
CA LEU A 151 5.90 -5.37 17.44
C LEU A 151 6.43 -6.64 18.13
N ASN A 152 7.69 -6.99 17.87
CA ASN A 152 8.36 -8.12 18.50
C ASN A 152 8.49 -7.97 20.02
N SER A 153 8.82 -6.76 20.51
CA SER A 153 8.93 -6.51 21.95
C SER A 153 7.57 -6.52 22.66
N LEU A 154 6.51 -6.05 21.99
CA LEU A 154 5.16 -6.03 22.52
C LEU A 154 4.49 -7.42 22.53
N TYR A 155 4.61 -8.18 21.44
CA TYR A 155 3.86 -9.42 21.19
C TYR A 155 4.71 -10.70 21.21
N GLY A 156 5.99 -10.59 21.57
CA GLY A 156 6.93 -11.70 21.59
C GLY A 156 7.52 -12.04 20.20
N PRO A 157 8.43 -13.04 20.13
CA PRO A 157 9.06 -13.47 18.89
C PRO A 157 8.02 -13.83 17.83
N PHE A 158 8.35 -13.62 16.55
CA PHE A 158 7.48 -14.11 15.46
C PHE A 158 7.69 -15.61 15.22
N GLY A 159 6.60 -16.35 14.96
CA GLY A 159 6.64 -17.79 14.74
C GLY A 159 7.38 -18.19 13.45
N LYS A 160 6.91 -17.70 12.30
CA LYS A 160 7.57 -17.86 11.00
C LYS A 160 7.50 -16.57 10.21
N THR A 161 8.63 -16.19 9.64
CA THR A 161 8.74 -15.00 8.80
C THR A 161 9.02 -15.42 7.36
N TYR A 162 8.24 -14.86 6.45
CA TYR A 162 8.41 -14.97 5.02
C TYR A 162 8.61 -13.56 4.46
N GLY A 163 9.39 -13.43 3.40
CA GLY A 163 9.37 -12.18 2.66
C GLY A 163 9.77 -12.37 1.21
N ILE A 164 9.43 -11.36 0.41
CA ILE A 164 9.75 -11.27 -1.01
C ILE A 164 10.00 -9.80 -1.36
N GLY A 165 11.15 -9.55 -1.97
CA GLY A 165 11.61 -8.21 -2.32
C GLY A 165 12.86 -7.77 -1.56
N ARG A 166 13.55 -6.76 -2.11
CA ARG A 166 14.81 -6.26 -1.55
C ARG A 166 14.59 -5.44 -0.28
N CYS A 167 13.57 -4.60 -0.23
CA CYS A 167 13.24 -3.83 0.97
C CYS A 167 12.87 -4.79 2.10
N ALA A 168 12.00 -5.76 1.83
CA ALA A 168 11.62 -6.81 2.77
C ALA A 168 12.84 -7.51 3.36
N LYS A 169 13.79 -7.93 2.51
CA LYS A 169 15.01 -8.60 2.95
C LYS A 169 15.91 -7.69 3.80
N MET A 170 16.18 -6.46 3.35
CA MET A 170 17.01 -5.51 4.09
C MET A 170 16.38 -5.10 5.43
N SER A 171 15.06 -4.88 5.46
CA SER A 171 14.31 -4.56 6.68
C SER A 171 14.35 -5.71 7.67
N TYR A 172 14.24 -6.97 7.19
CA TYR A 172 14.36 -8.15 8.03
C TYR A 172 15.77 -8.32 8.59
N GLU A 173 16.82 -8.18 7.76
CA GLU A 173 18.22 -8.30 8.18
C GLU A 173 18.56 -7.24 9.24
N LEU A 174 18.19 -5.97 9.01
CA LEU A 174 18.42 -4.90 9.98
C LEU A 174 17.62 -5.11 11.27
N TRP A 175 16.37 -5.58 11.18
CA TRP A 175 15.59 -5.91 12.38
C TRP A 175 16.30 -7.01 13.19
N ARG A 176 16.82 -8.05 12.54
CA ARG A 176 17.54 -9.13 13.23
C ARG A 176 18.79 -8.61 13.94
N ASP A 177 19.57 -7.75 13.28
CA ASP A 177 20.77 -7.16 13.88
C ASP A 177 20.41 -6.30 15.11
N LEU A 178 19.32 -5.52 15.04
CA LEU A 178 18.81 -4.74 16.18
C LEU A 178 18.34 -5.61 17.37
N GLU A 179 17.79 -6.79 17.10
CA GLU A 179 17.41 -7.76 18.13
C GLU A 179 18.64 -8.41 18.77
N GLU A 180 19.69 -8.68 17.99
CA GLU A 180 20.94 -9.25 18.49
C GLU A 180 21.70 -8.29 19.42
N GLU A 181 21.65 -6.99 19.13
CA GLU A 181 22.23 -5.92 19.94
C GLU A 181 21.42 -5.63 21.22
N SER A 182 20.12 -5.91 21.21
CA SER A 182 19.26 -5.71 22.39
C SER A 182 19.48 -6.81 23.42
N GLU A 183 19.79 -6.43 24.67
CA GLU A 183 19.70 -7.34 25.82
C GLU A 183 18.22 -7.66 26.09
N SER A 184 17.67 -8.65 25.38
CA SER A 184 16.22 -8.89 25.37
C SER A 184 15.68 -9.37 26.73
N GLU A 185 14.84 -8.53 27.36
CA GLU A 185 13.92 -8.88 28.46
C GLU A 185 12.80 -9.88 28.03
N GLY A 186 12.74 -10.24 26.74
CA GLY A 186 11.72 -11.11 26.14
C GLY A 186 12.00 -12.62 26.27
N GLN A 187 13.00 -13.04 27.05
CA GLN A 187 13.34 -14.45 27.21
C GLN A 187 12.14 -15.28 27.69
N GLY A 188 11.68 -16.20 26.84
CA GLY A 188 10.62 -17.17 27.16
C GLY A 188 9.19 -16.76 26.77
N ARG A 189 8.97 -15.60 26.14
CA ARG A 189 7.65 -15.26 25.58
C ARG A 189 7.33 -16.14 24.38
N LYS A 190 6.12 -16.71 24.38
CA LYS A 190 5.59 -17.45 23.24
C LYS A 190 5.22 -16.47 22.12
N PRO A 191 5.37 -16.87 20.85
CA PRO A 191 4.95 -16.04 19.73
C PRO A 191 3.44 -15.82 19.80
N GLU A 192 2.94 -14.58 19.86
CA GLU A 192 1.51 -14.29 19.66
C GLU A 192 1.15 -14.17 18.17
N ILE A 193 2.14 -13.76 17.35
CA ILE A 193 2.02 -13.67 15.89
C ILE A 193 2.70 -14.88 15.26
N GLY A 194 1.90 -15.78 14.70
CA GLY A 194 2.38 -17.05 14.14
C GLY A 194 3.09 -16.89 12.81
N HIS A 195 2.60 -16.03 11.93
CA HIS A 195 3.15 -15.82 10.59
C HIS A 195 3.34 -14.34 10.29
N VAL A 196 4.48 -13.99 9.70
CA VAL A 196 4.77 -12.63 9.21
C VAL A 196 5.15 -12.72 7.74
N PHE A 197 4.57 -11.85 6.92
CA PHE A 197 4.86 -11.72 5.50
C PHE A 197 5.36 -10.31 5.22
N LEU A 198 6.59 -10.15 4.72
CA LEU A 198 7.10 -8.87 4.24
C LEU A 198 7.07 -8.84 2.71
N MET A 199 6.35 -7.89 2.13
CA MET A 199 6.15 -7.82 0.68
C MET A 199 6.45 -6.42 0.16
N ASP A 200 7.36 -6.33 -0.80
CA ASP A 200 7.64 -5.08 -1.51
C ASP A 200 6.55 -4.79 -2.55
N ARG A 201 6.20 -3.51 -2.71
CA ARG A 201 5.18 -3.10 -3.69
C ARG A 201 5.58 -3.39 -5.13
N ASP A 202 6.87 -3.36 -5.45
CA ASP A 202 7.41 -3.65 -6.78
C ASP A 202 7.31 -5.13 -7.20
N THR A 203 6.90 -6.00 -6.27
CA THR A 203 6.54 -7.40 -6.58
C THR A 203 5.14 -7.52 -7.20
N ASP A 204 4.27 -6.52 -7.01
CA ASP A 204 2.91 -6.54 -7.52
C ASP A 204 2.37 -5.11 -7.73
N TYR A 205 2.80 -4.47 -8.82
CA TYR A 205 2.23 -3.19 -9.22
C TYR A 205 0.82 -3.31 -9.79
N VAL A 206 0.48 -4.46 -10.39
CA VAL A 206 -0.80 -4.66 -11.09
C VAL A 206 -1.97 -4.42 -10.15
N THR A 207 -1.95 -5.03 -8.97
CA THR A 207 -2.99 -4.84 -7.95
C THR A 207 -3.20 -3.37 -7.57
N ALA A 208 -2.13 -2.60 -7.41
CA ALA A 208 -2.21 -1.18 -7.04
C ALA A 208 -2.68 -0.30 -8.21
N LEU A 209 -2.46 -0.73 -9.47
CA LEU A 209 -2.92 -0.03 -10.67
C LEU A 209 -4.39 -0.31 -10.98
N CYS A 210 -4.95 -1.43 -10.57
CA CYS A 210 -6.36 -1.77 -10.80
C CYS A 210 -7.32 -0.83 -10.04
N SER A 211 -8.47 -0.55 -10.67
CA SER A 211 -9.56 0.18 -10.03
C SER A 211 -10.17 -0.67 -8.91
N GLN A 212 -10.32 -0.07 -7.72
CA GLN A 212 -10.92 -0.76 -6.57
C GLN A 212 -12.44 -0.79 -6.72
N VAL A 213 -13.08 -1.93 -6.42
CA VAL A 213 -14.56 -2.06 -6.50
C VAL A 213 -15.22 -2.51 -5.20
N VAL A 214 -14.44 -2.65 -4.12
CA VAL A 214 -14.99 -2.78 -2.76
C VAL A 214 -15.37 -1.41 -2.19
N TYR A 215 -16.35 -1.36 -1.27
CA TYR A 215 -16.88 -0.09 -0.76
C TYR A 215 -15.80 0.84 -0.19
N GLU A 216 -14.94 0.33 0.70
CA GLU A 216 -13.89 1.13 1.34
C GLU A 216 -12.86 1.66 0.32
N GLY A 217 -12.51 0.84 -0.68
CA GLY A 217 -11.65 1.25 -1.79
C GLY A 217 -12.27 2.35 -2.65
N LEU A 218 -13.57 2.27 -2.95
CA LEU A 218 -14.27 3.32 -3.71
C LEU A 218 -14.47 4.60 -2.89
N VAL A 219 -14.66 4.50 -1.58
CA VAL A 219 -14.66 5.67 -0.69
C VAL A 219 -13.30 6.35 -0.73
N ASP A 220 -12.20 5.58 -0.69
CA ASP A 220 -10.85 6.12 -0.79
C ASP A 220 -10.58 6.78 -2.15
N ASP A 221 -10.93 6.12 -3.24
CA ASP A 221 -10.74 6.66 -4.60
C ASP A 221 -11.58 7.93 -4.85
N THR A 222 -12.74 8.05 -4.19
CA THR A 222 -13.68 9.15 -4.43
C THR A 222 -13.51 10.33 -3.47
N PHE A 223 -13.18 10.07 -2.22
CA PHE A 223 -13.16 11.07 -1.14
C PHE A 223 -11.81 11.19 -0.43
N ARG A 224 -10.86 10.29 -0.73
CA ARG A 224 -9.54 10.15 -0.08
C ARG A 224 -9.60 9.93 1.42
N ILE A 225 -9.36 8.69 1.83
CA ILE A 225 -9.15 8.35 3.24
C ILE A 225 -7.73 8.81 3.64
N LYS A 226 -7.63 9.51 4.76
CA LYS A 226 -6.37 9.95 5.36
C LYS A 226 -6.36 9.61 6.85
N CYS A 227 -5.37 8.81 7.28
CA CYS A 227 -5.24 8.31 8.64
C CYS A 227 -6.56 7.71 9.17
N GLY A 228 -7.21 6.85 8.37
CA GLY A 228 -8.49 6.21 8.68
C GLY A 228 -9.70 7.14 8.80
N SER A 229 -9.57 8.42 8.44
CA SER A 229 -10.67 9.38 8.41
C SER A 229 -10.99 9.82 6.98
N VAL A 230 -12.24 10.22 6.74
CA VAL A 230 -12.70 10.82 5.49
C VAL A 230 -13.48 12.10 5.79
N ASP A 231 -13.32 13.12 4.95
CA ASP A 231 -14.08 14.37 5.03
C ASP A 231 -15.22 14.36 4.00
N PHE A 232 -16.45 14.10 4.44
CA PHE A 232 -17.62 14.11 3.57
C PHE A 232 -18.11 15.55 3.36
N GLY A 233 -18.06 16.02 2.12
CA GLY A 233 -18.55 17.34 1.72
C GLY A 233 -20.06 17.40 1.41
N PRO A 234 -20.54 18.52 0.85
CA PRO A 234 -21.96 18.75 0.57
C PRO A 234 -22.62 17.69 -0.31
N ASP A 235 -21.86 17.09 -1.23
CA ASP A 235 -22.32 15.98 -2.09
C ASP A 235 -22.82 14.75 -1.32
N VAL A 236 -22.40 14.60 -0.06
CA VAL A 236 -22.76 13.49 0.81
C VAL A 236 -23.63 13.96 1.98
N THR A 237 -23.31 15.11 2.57
CA THR A 237 -24.00 15.59 3.77
C THR A 237 -25.32 16.30 3.45
N SER A 238 -25.55 16.69 2.18
CA SER A 238 -26.67 17.55 1.77
C SER A 238 -26.73 18.86 2.56
N SER A 239 -25.57 19.34 3.05
CA SER A 239 -25.42 20.58 3.80
C SER A 239 -24.13 21.28 3.40
N ASP A 240 -24.03 22.59 3.60
CA ASP A 240 -22.81 23.35 3.27
C ASP A 240 -21.60 22.99 4.16
N LYS A 241 -21.80 22.17 5.20
CA LYS A 241 -20.75 21.76 6.12
C LYS A 241 -20.19 20.40 5.74
N SER A 242 -18.86 20.31 5.69
CA SER A 242 -18.17 19.03 5.66
C SER A 242 -18.21 18.36 7.04
N ILE A 243 -18.28 17.04 7.03
CA ILE A 243 -18.28 16.20 8.23
C ILE A 243 -17.12 15.22 8.12
N LYS A 244 -16.15 15.35 9.04
CA LYS A 244 -15.09 14.37 9.23
C LYS A 244 -15.65 13.13 9.92
N VAL A 245 -15.44 11.97 9.32
CA VAL A 245 -15.87 10.66 9.84
C VAL A 245 -14.65 9.77 9.99
N LEU A 246 -14.52 9.14 11.15
CA LEU A 246 -13.54 8.08 11.38
C LEU A 246 -14.13 6.76 10.87
N LEU A 247 -13.46 6.14 9.91
CA LEU A 247 -13.86 4.88 9.30
C LEU A 247 -13.14 3.74 10.00
N ASN A 248 -13.84 3.01 10.85
CA ASN A 248 -13.30 1.86 11.56
C ASN A 248 -14.39 0.85 11.94
N SER A 249 -13.97 -0.26 12.53
CA SER A 249 -14.83 -1.35 13.02
C SER A 249 -15.87 -0.94 14.09
N GLN A 250 -15.73 0.22 14.76
CA GLN A 250 -16.70 0.69 15.75
C GLN A 250 -18.01 1.17 15.10
N ASP A 251 -17.94 1.60 13.83
CA ASP A 251 -19.13 1.82 13.03
C ASP A 251 -19.68 0.48 12.52
N LYS A 252 -20.79 0.05 13.14
CA LYS A 252 -21.47 -1.21 12.81
C LYS A 252 -21.99 -1.27 11.38
N VAL A 253 -22.33 -0.13 10.77
CA VAL A 253 -22.77 -0.08 9.38
C VAL A 253 -21.55 -0.28 8.48
N PHE A 254 -20.50 0.52 8.70
CA PHE A 254 -19.27 0.46 7.92
C PHE A 254 -18.62 -0.93 7.97
N SER A 255 -18.51 -1.53 9.16
CA SER A 255 -17.94 -2.86 9.36
C SER A 255 -18.63 -3.95 8.53
N GLN A 256 -19.92 -3.79 8.23
CA GLN A 256 -20.72 -4.73 7.43
C GLN A 256 -20.61 -4.52 5.92
N ILE A 257 -20.16 -3.36 5.45
CA ILE A 257 -20.14 -3.01 4.01
C ILE A 257 -18.74 -2.78 3.45
N ARG A 258 -17.74 -2.46 4.28
CA ARG A 258 -16.42 -1.98 3.85
C ARG A 258 -15.69 -2.93 2.89
N ASN A 259 -15.81 -4.23 3.15
CA ASN A 259 -15.14 -5.28 2.38
C ASN A 259 -16.05 -5.87 1.29
N GLU A 260 -17.30 -5.39 1.16
CA GLU A 260 -18.26 -5.92 0.20
C GLU A 260 -18.04 -5.30 -1.18
N HIS A 261 -18.32 -6.07 -2.23
CA HIS A 261 -18.35 -5.54 -3.58
C HIS A 261 -19.45 -4.47 -3.71
N PHE A 262 -19.15 -3.34 -4.34
CA PHE A 262 -20.02 -2.16 -4.33
C PHE A 262 -21.45 -2.42 -4.83
N SER A 263 -21.62 -3.34 -5.78
CA SER A 263 -22.94 -3.69 -6.35
C SER A 263 -23.95 -4.22 -5.32
N SER A 264 -23.51 -4.78 -4.19
CA SER A 264 -24.40 -5.29 -3.13
C SER A 264 -24.70 -4.25 -2.05
N VAL A 265 -23.87 -3.20 -1.94
CA VAL A 265 -23.86 -2.26 -0.80
C VAL A 265 -25.13 -1.42 -0.73
N PHE A 266 -25.59 -0.85 -1.85
CA PHE A 266 -26.78 0.01 -1.85
C PHE A 266 -28.05 -0.73 -1.39
N GLY A 267 -28.22 -1.97 -1.85
CA GLY A 267 -29.34 -2.83 -1.45
C GLY A 267 -29.32 -3.12 0.05
N PHE A 268 -28.13 -3.41 0.59
CA PHE A 268 -27.92 -3.61 2.02
C PHE A 268 -28.25 -2.35 2.83
N LEU A 269 -27.70 -1.19 2.46
CA LEU A 269 -27.93 0.09 3.13
C LEU A 269 -29.43 0.47 3.15
N SER A 270 -30.11 0.28 2.02
CA SER A 270 -31.54 0.52 1.89
C SER A 270 -32.37 -0.35 2.83
N GLN A 271 -32.02 -1.64 2.95
CA GLN A 271 -32.69 -2.56 3.88
C GLN A 271 -32.40 -2.19 5.33
N LYS A 272 -31.14 -1.87 5.65
CA LYS A 272 -30.73 -1.44 6.99
C LYS A 272 -31.47 -0.18 7.43
N SER A 273 -31.68 0.78 6.52
CA SER A 273 -32.45 2.01 6.76
C SER A 273 -33.90 1.73 7.17
N ARG A 274 -34.60 0.88 6.42
CA ARG A 274 -35.97 0.45 6.77
C ARG A 274 -36.04 -0.23 8.14
N ASN A 275 -35.08 -1.12 8.44
CA ASN A 275 -35.02 -1.83 9.72
C ASN A 275 -34.78 -0.86 10.89
N LEU A 276 -33.87 0.11 10.72
CA LEU A 276 -33.54 1.08 11.77
C LEU A 276 -34.71 2.04 12.01
N GLN A 277 -35.39 2.47 10.95
CA GLN A 277 -36.61 3.28 11.05
C GLN A 277 -37.71 2.54 11.82
N ALA A 278 -37.91 1.24 11.56
CA ALA A 278 -38.86 0.43 12.31
C ALA A 278 -38.51 0.32 13.81
N GLN A 279 -37.22 0.25 14.17
CA GLN A 279 -36.78 0.28 15.57
C GLN A 279 -37.08 1.63 16.24
N TYR A 280 -36.93 2.74 15.51
CA TYR A 280 -37.32 4.06 16.00
C TYR A 280 -38.81 4.19 16.26
N ASP A 281 -39.65 3.65 15.37
CA ASP A 281 -41.10 3.77 15.47
C ASP A 281 -41.71 2.94 16.63
N ARG A 282 -40.98 1.94 17.14
CA ARG A 282 -41.38 1.17 18.35
C ARG A 282 -41.58 2.05 19.59
N ARG A 283 -40.97 3.24 19.64
CA ARG A 283 -41.17 4.22 20.72
C ARG A 283 -42.63 4.63 20.91
N ARG A 284 -43.47 4.51 19.88
CA ARG A 284 -44.87 5.00 19.89
C ARG A 284 -45.83 4.12 20.69
N GLY A 285 -45.37 2.99 21.23
CA GLY A 285 -46.20 2.04 21.99
C GLY A 285 -45.59 1.54 23.31
N MET A 286 -44.56 2.20 23.83
CA MET A 286 -43.89 1.80 25.07
C MET A 286 -44.58 2.38 26.31
N ASP A 287 -44.60 1.62 27.40
CA ASP A 287 -44.98 2.16 28.71
C ASP A 287 -43.89 3.10 29.27
N ILE A 288 -44.17 3.80 30.38
CA ILE A 288 -43.26 4.80 30.96
C ILE A 288 -41.92 4.19 31.40
N LYS A 289 -41.93 2.95 31.92
CA LYS A 289 -40.71 2.27 32.38
C LYS A 289 -39.86 1.85 31.18
N GLN A 290 -40.47 1.23 30.18
CA GLN A 290 -39.86 0.85 28.91
C GLN A 290 -39.31 2.08 28.17
N MET A 291 -40.02 3.19 28.17
CA MET A 291 -39.56 4.44 27.56
C MET A 291 -38.32 4.99 28.27
N LYS A 292 -38.28 4.93 29.61
CA LYS A 292 -37.10 5.35 30.38
C LYS A 292 -35.89 4.47 30.07
N ASP A 293 -36.08 3.16 30.00
CA ASP A 293 -35.03 2.20 29.67
C ASP A 293 -34.53 2.42 28.22
N PHE A 294 -35.45 2.58 27.27
CA PHE A 294 -35.13 2.87 25.86
C PHE A 294 -34.34 4.18 25.69
N VAL A 295 -34.78 5.27 26.32
CA VAL A 295 -34.10 6.58 26.24
C VAL A 295 -32.71 6.52 26.87
N SER A 296 -32.57 5.81 27.99
CA SER A 296 -31.29 5.75 28.72
C SER A 296 -30.29 4.77 28.12
N GLN A 297 -30.74 3.67 27.52
CA GLN A 297 -29.86 2.57 27.09
C GLN A 297 -29.72 2.45 25.57
N GLU A 298 -30.76 2.74 24.78
CA GLU A 298 -30.79 2.39 23.34
C GLU A 298 -30.74 3.61 22.41
N LEU A 299 -31.45 4.69 22.77
CA LEU A 299 -31.69 5.83 21.86
C LEU A 299 -30.40 6.51 21.37
N LYS A 300 -29.38 6.62 22.24
CA LYS A 300 -28.10 7.24 21.87
C LYS A 300 -27.38 6.44 20.78
N GLY A 301 -27.33 5.11 20.92
CA GLY A 301 -26.72 4.22 19.94
C GLY A 301 -27.48 4.25 18.60
N LEU A 302 -28.82 4.19 18.66
CA LEU A 302 -29.67 4.29 17.47
C LEU A 302 -29.51 5.62 16.73
N LYS A 303 -29.32 6.74 17.44
CA LYS A 303 -29.06 8.07 16.80
C LYS A 303 -27.73 8.09 16.07
N GLN A 304 -26.70 7.53 16.68
CA GLN A 304 -25.38 7.45 16.06
C GLN A 304 -25.41 6.55 14.82
N GLU A 305 -26.00 5.35 14.92
CA GLU A 305 -26.12 4.42 13.80
C GLU A 305 -26.93 5.02 12.65
N HIS A 306 -28.02 5.74 12.94
CA HIS A 306 -28.81 6.44 11.91
C HIS A 306 -28.00 7.52 11.21
N ARG A 307 -27.24 8.33 11.96
CA ARG A 307 -26.40 9.38 11.37
C ARG A 307 -25.35 8.80 10.43
N LEU A 308 -24.62 7.77 10.87
CA LEU A 308 -23.57 7.13 10.07
C LEU A 308 -24.16 6.42 8.84
N LEU A 309 -25.31 5.74 9.01
CA LEU A 309 -26.05 5.15 7.90
C LEU A 309 -26.43 6.18 6.84
N SER A 310 -26.95 7.35 7.22
CA SER A 310 -27.28 8.42 6.28
C SER A 310 -26.05 8.92 5.52
N LEU A 311 -24.89 9.05 6.19
CA LEU A 311 -23.64 9.44 5.54
C LEU A 311 -23.16 8.37 4.54
N HIS A 312 -23.26 7.09 4.89
CA HIS A 312 -22.91 6.00 3.97
C HIS A 312 -23.83 5.90 2.76
N ILE A 313 -25.14 6.19 2.93
CA ILE A 313 -26.08 6.31 1.81
C ILE A 313 -25.68 7.46 0.89
N GLY A 314 -25.45 8.66 1.43
CA GLY A 314 -25.02 9.82 0.63
C GLY A 314 -23.67 9.58 -0.08
N ALA A 315 -22.73 8.90 0.59
CA ALA A 315 -21.46 8.50 -0.02
C ALA A 315 -21.68 7.51 -1.17
N CYS A 316 -22.56 6.51 -0.98
CA CYS A 316 -22.91 5.54 -2.01
C CYS A 316 -23.56 6.22 -3.23
N GLU A 317 -24.50 7.13 -3.01
CA GLU A 317 -25.16 7.90 -4.08
C GLU A 317 -24.16 8.78 -4.85
N SER A 318 -23.27 9.46 -4.13
CA SER A 318 -22.22 10.30 -4.73
C SER A 318 -21.20 9.47 -5.52
N ILE A 319 -20.79 8.30 -5.01
CA ILE A 319 -19.95 7.34 -5.74
C ILE A 319 -20.66 6.88 -7.01
N MET A 320 -21.93 6.45 -6.92
CA MET A 320 -22.72 6.07 -8.10
C MET A 320 -22.78 7.22 -9.11
N LYS A 321 -23.11 8.44 -8.70
CA LYS A 321 -23.15 9.59 -9.62
C LYS A 321 -21.82 9.85 -10.34
N LYS A 322 -20.68 9.65 -9.65
CA LYS A 322 -19.34 9.82 -10.24
C LYS A 322 -18.90 8.63 -11.10
N LYS A 323 -19.27 7.40 -10.71
CA LYS A 323 -18.79 6.13 -11.30
C LYS A 323 -19.82 5.41 -12.19
N THR A 324 -21.03 5.94 -12.35
CA THR A 324 -22.05 5.46 -13.30
C THR A 324 -21.97 6.19 -14.64
N LYS A 325 -21.08 7.17 -14.79
CA LYS A 325 -20.73 7.68 -16.12
C LYS A 325 -20.19 6.53 -16.97
N GLN A 326 -20.62 6.46 -18.23
CA GLN A 326 -20.26 5.40 -19.19
C GLN A 326 -18.74 5.14 -19.22
N ASP A 327 -17.94 6.19 -19.06
CA ASP A 327 -16.47 6.13 -19.02
C ASP A 327 -15.91 5.16 -17.96
N PHE A 328 -16.51 5.03 -16.76
CA PHE A 328 -15.97 4.14 -15.72
C PHE A 328 -16.18 2.66 -16.03
N GLN A 329 -17.35 2.28 -16.56
CA GLN A 329 -17.60 0.89 -16.94
C GLN A 329 -16.72 0.48 -18.13
N GLU A 330 -16.52 1.38 -19.09
CA GLU A 330 -15.59 1.15 -20.20
C GLU A 330 -14.14 1.04 -19.73
N THR A 331 -13.75 1.86 -18.74
CA THR A 331 -12.43 1.77 -18.09
C THR A 331 -12.23 0.42 -17.42
N ILE A 332 -13.18 -0.04 -16.60
CA ILE A 332 -13.12 -1.36 -15.94
C ILE A 332 -13.06 -2.48 -16.97
N LYS A 333 -13.85 -2.38 -18.05
CA LYS A 333 -13.84 -3.36 -19.14
C LYS A 333 -12.45 -3.44 -19.80
N ALA A 334 -11.86 -2.29 -20.14
CA ALA A 334 -10.51 -2.24 -20.71
C ALA A 334 -9.47 -2.81 -19.73
N GLU A 335 -9.54 -2.47 -18.44
CA GLU A 335 -8.66 -3.05 -17.42
C GLU A 335 -8.76 -4.58 -17.36
N HIS A 336 -9.98 -5.11 -17.33
CA HIS A 336 -10.20 -6.56 -17.28
C HIS A 336 -9.66 -7.24 -18.55
N SER A 337 -9.93 -6.68 -19.73
CA SER A 337 -9.36 -7.15 -21.00
C SER A 337 -7.83 -7.23 -20.96
N LEU A 338 -7.15 -6.20 -20.43
CA LEU A 338 -5.70 -6.20 -20.25
C LEU A 338 -5.21 -7.30 -19.30
N LEU A 339 -5.86 -7.46 -18.14
CA LEU A 339 -5.50 -8.50 -17.15
C LEU A 339 -5.69 -9.91 -17.73
N GLU A 340 -6.80 -10.11 -18.44
CA GLU A 340 -7.18 -11.36 -19.08
C GLU A 340 -6.39 -11.63 -20.36
N GLY A 341 -5.64 -10.67 -20.89
CA GLY A 341 -4.85 -10.82 -22.11
C GLY A 341 -5.71 -10.98 -23.37
N PHE A 342 -6.92 -10.38 -23.38
CA PHE A 342 -7.86 -10.39 -24.49
C PHE A 342 -8.10 -8.96 -24.99
N ASP A 343 -8.56 -8.81 -26.23
CA ASP A 343 -8.97 -7.53 -26.82
C ASP A 343 -7.97 -6.37 -26.55
N ILE A 344 -6.67 -6.69 -26.66
CA ILE A 344 -5.58 -5.74 -26.34
C ILE A 344 -5.59 -4.55 -27.30
N ARG A 345 -5.97 -4.76 -28.55
CA ARG A 345 -6.04 -3.68 -29.55
C ARG A 345 -7.17 -2.73 -29.20
N GLU A 346 -8.33 -3.25 -28.86
CA GLU A 346 -9.50 -2.50 -28.42
C GLU A 346 -9.18 -1.73 -27.13
N SER A 347 -8.48 -2.37 -26.18
CA SER A 347 -8.00 -1.73 -24.95
C SER A 347 -7.00 -0.62 -25.24
N THR A 348 -6.11 -0.81 -26.21
CA THR A 348 -5.15 0.22 -26.64
C THR A 348 -5.87 1.40 -27.29
N SER A 349 -6.83 1.14 -28.19
CA SER A 349 -7.64 2.19 -28.82
C SER A 349 -8.49 2.95 -27.79
N PHE A 350 -9.00 2.27 -26.76
CA PHE A 350 -9.67 2.93 -25.64
C PHE A 350 -8.73 3.88 -24.90
N ILE A 351 -7.48 3.48 -24.65
CA ILE A 351 -6.47 4.34 -24.02
C ILE A 351 -6.16 5.56 -24.89
N GLU A 352 -5.99 5.38 -26.20
CA GLU A 352 -5.79 6.49 -27.16
C GLU A 352 -6.98 7.46 -27.11
N GLU A 353 -8.21 6.96 -27.20
CA GLU A 353 -9.41 7.80 -27.12
C GLU A 353 -9.50 8.54 -25.77
N HIS A 354 -9.16 7.87 -24.67
CA HIS A 354 -9.17 8.45 -23.33
C HIS A 354 -8.15 9.61 -23.20
N ILE A 355 -6.98 9.49 -23.84
CA ILE A 355 -5.96 10.54 -23.93
C ILE A 355 -6.44 11.69 -24.82
N ASP A 356 -6.99 11.39 -25.99
CA ASP A 356 -7.46 12.38 -26.96
C ASP A 356 -8.63 13.21 -26.42
N ARG A 357 -9.53 12.58 -25.66
CA ARG A 357 -10.63 13.24 -24.94
C ARG A 357 -10.19 13.99 -23.68
N GLN A 358 -8.92 13.87 -23.28
CA GLN A 358 -8.35 14.49 -22.08
C GLN A 358 -9.14 14.18 -20.79
N VAL A 359 -9.62 12.94 -20.64
CA VAL A 359 -10.50 12.57 -19.51
C VAL A 359 -9.78 12.77 -18.16
N SER A 360 -8.60 12.16 -17.99
CA SER A 360 -7.77 12.33 -16.80
C SER A 360 -6.32 11.91 -17.09
N PRO A 361 -5.31 12.75 -16.80
CA PRO A 361 -3.90 12.39 -16.99
C PRO A 361 -3.49 11.18 -16.13
N ILE A 362 -3.96 11.13 -14.88
CA ILE A 362 -3.65 10.04 -13.94
C ILE A 362 -4.23 8.71 -14.40
N GLU A 363 -5.49 8.71 -14.85
CA GLU A 363 -6.15 7.47 -15.29
C GLU A 363 -5.55 6.98 -16.62
N SER A 364 -5.23 7.89 -17.55
CA SER A 364 -4.51 7.57 -18.79
C SER A 364 -3.14 6.94 -18.50
N LEU A 365 -2.33 7.55 -17.63
CA LEU A 365 -1.01 6.99 -17.24
C LEU A 365 -1.15 5.61 -16.61
N ARG A 366 -2.11 5.44 -15.71
CA ARG A 366 -2.38 4.17 -15.03
C ARG A 366 -2.72 3.07 -16.02
N LEU A 367 -3.60 3.33 -16.99
CA LEU A 367 -3.97 2.37 -18.03
C LEU A 367 -2.78 2.05 -18.96
N MET A 368 -1.96 3.05 -19.32
CA MET A 368 -0.73 2.84 -20.07
C MET A 368 0.27 1.95 -19.30
N CYS A 369 0.41 2.14 -17.99
CA CYS A 369 1.26 1.29 -17.15
C CYS A 369 0.71 -0.13 -17.04
N LEU A 370 -0.61 -0.28 -16.88
CA LEU A 370 -1.26 -1.58 -16.84
C LEU A 370 -1.07 -2.34 -18.17
N LEU A 371 -1.26 -1.66 -19.32
CA LEU A 371 -0.98 -2.20 -20.65
C LEU A 371 0.49 -2.63 -20.77
N SER A 372 1.43 -1.79 -20.32
CA SER A 372 2.86 -2.11 -20.33
C SER A 372 3.15 -3.41 -19.56
N ILE A 373 2.73 -3.51 -18.30
CA ILE A 373 3.02 -4.68 -17.45
C ILE A 373 2.32 -5.95 -17.94
N THR A 374 1.07 -5.84 -18.41
CA THR A 374 0.29 -7.00 -18.86
C THR A 374 0.79 -7.57 -20.19
N GLU A 375 1.19 -6.72 -21.13
CA GLU A 375 1.54 -7.18 -22.47
C GLU A 375 2.99 -7.65 -22.60
N ASN A 376 4.00 -6.96 -22.06
CA ASN A 376 5.42 -7.40 -22.15
C ASN A 376 6.39 -6.67 -21.20
N GLY A 377 5.93 -5.83 -20.27
CA GLY A 377 6.75 -5.07 -19.32
C GLY A 377 7.16 -5.93 -18.13
N GLU A 378 8.47 -6.09 -17.91
CA GLU A 378 8.96 -6.42 -16.58
C GLU A 378 8.96 -5.14 -15.73
N CYS A 379 8.81 -5.29 -14.42
CA CYS A 379 9.40 -4.36 -13.47
C CYS A 379 10.92 -4.61 -13.48
N PRO A 380 11.78 -3.74 -14.06
CA PRO A 380 13.22 -3.88 -13.94
C PRO A 380 13.56 -3.78 -12.46
N ALA A 381 14.40 -4.69 -11.98
CA ALA A 381 15.13 -4.44 -10.76
C ALA A 381 15.83 -3.08 -10.94
N VAL A 382 15.54 -2.12 -10.04
CA VAL A 382 16.18 -0.79 -10.01
C VAL A 382 17.66 -0.98 -10.34
N LEU A 383 18.08 -0.44 -11.49
CA LEU A 383 19.47 -0.40 -11.89
C LEU A 383 20.22 0.27 -10.76
N ALA A 384 21.05 -0.51 -10.06
CA ALA A 384 21.98 0.03 -9.09
C ALA A 384 22.84 1.07 -9.82
N GLN A 385 22.66 2.35 -9.47
CA GLN A 385 23.68 3.35 -9.74
C GLN A 385 24.86 2.97 -8.86
N SER A 386 25.82 2.23 -9.43
CA SER A 386 27.09 1.98 -8.79
C SER A 386 27.86 3.30 -8.71
N SER A 387 28.02 3.81 -7.49
CA SER A 387 29.18 4.62 -7.12
C SER A 387 30.46 3.82 -7.40
N GLY A 388 31.50 4.50 -7.88
CA GLY A 388 32.65 3.92 -8.57
C GLY A 388 33.61 3.09 -7.70
N THR A 389 33.20 1.90 -7.28
CA THR A 389 34.09 0.87 -6.72
C THR A 389 33.77 -0.50 -7.35
N GLU A 390 34.81 -1.26 -7.68
CA GLU A 390 34.78 -2.53 -8.42
C GLU A 390 33.61 -3.47 -8.03
N PRO A 391 32.89 -4.05 -9.02
CA PRO A 391 31.79 -4.97 -8.74
C PRO A 391 32.29 -6.34 -8.24
N GLN A 392 31.73 -6.78 -7.13
CA GLN A 392 31.88 -8.12 -6.56
C GLN A 392 31.30 -9.21 -7.51
N PRO A 393 31.76 -10.48 -7.42
CA PRO A 393 31.55 -11.51 -8.45
C PRO A 393 30.11 -12.02 -8.65
N TRP A 394 29.13 -11.55 -7.88
CA TRP A 394 27.72 -11.95 -8.02
C TRP A 394 26.95 -11.10 -9.06
N HIS A 395 27.55 -10.06 -9.63
CA HIS A 395 26.99 -9.26 -10.73
C HIS A 395 27.10 -9.92 -12.12
N ARG A 396 26.91 -11.24 -12.24
CA ARG A 396 26.93 -11.91 -13.54
C ARG A 396 25.52 -12.07 -14.13
N ALA A 397 25.27 -11.29 -15.18
CA ALA A 397 24.40 -11.58 -16.32
C ALA A 397 23.07 -12.29 -16.01
N HIS A 398 22.06 -11.52 -15.61
CA HIS A 398 20.68 -11.95 -15.83
C HIS A 398 20.31 -11.63 -17.27
N LEU A 399 19.92 -12.66 -18.02
CA LEU A 399 19.36 -12.55 -19.36
C LEU A 399 17.99 -11.85 -19.24
N VAL A 400 17.98 -10.53 -19.40
CA VAL A 400 16.76 -9.71 -19.42
C VAL A 400 16.04 -10.00 -20.74
N LEU A 401 14.79 -10.49 -20.66
CA LEU A 401 13.94 -10.63 -21.85
C LEU A 401 13.55 -9.23 -22.35
N PRO A 402 13.18 -9.03 -23.62
CA PRO A 402 12.76 -7.71 -24.11
C PRO A 402 11.53 -7.22 -23.33
N THR A 403 11.68 -6.14 -22.57
CA THR A 403 10.65 -5.65 -21.63
C THR A 403 9.94 -4.41 -22.17
N GLY A 404 8.61 -4.37 -22.11
CA GLY A 404 7.80 -3.15 -22.27
C GLY A 404 6.85 -3.19 -23.46
N LEU A 405 6.33 -2.03 -23.86
CA LEU A 405 5.52 -1.88 -25.07
C LEU A 405 6.38 -1.91 -26.32
N VAL A 406 5.80 -2.40 -27.42
CA VAL A 406 6.43 -2.36 -28.74
C VAL A 406 6.83 -0.90 -29.04
N PRO A 407 8.02 -0.63 -29.61
CA PRO A 407 8.53 0.73 -29.78
C PRO A 407 7.58 1.69 -30.49
N LYS A 408 6.82 1.18 -31.47
CA LYS A 408 5.80 1.95 -32.18
C LYS A 408 4.70 2.43 -31.23
N ASP A 409 4.13 1.52 -30.46
CA ASP A 409 2.97 1.79 -29.59
C ASP A 409 3.39 2.67 -28.40
N TYR A 410 4.55 2.38 -27.80
CA TYR A 410 5.13 3.22 -26.75
C TYR A 410 5.30 4.68 -27.21
N ARG A 411 5.91 4.88 -28.38
CA ARG A 411 6.15 6.23 -28.92
C ARG A 411 4.85 6.91 -29.29
N SER A 412 3.89 6.19 -29.88
CA SER A 412 2.57 6.72 -30.22
C SER A 412 1.85 7.25 -28.98
N LEU A 413 1.66 6.39 -27.96
CA LEU A 413 0.97 6.74 -26.73
C LEU A 413 1.70 7.84 -25.96
N LYS A 414 3.03 7.77 -25.87
CA LYS A 414 3.84 8.84 -25.24
C LYS A 414 3.64 10.18 -25.94
N THR A 415 3.69 10.20 -27.28
CA THR A 415 3.53 11.45 -28.04
C THR A 415 2.12 12.01 -27.87
N GLN A 416 1.08 11.19 -28.01
CA GLN A 416 -0.31 11.62 -27.78
C GLN A 416 -0.48 12.16 -26.36
N TYR A 417 0.02 11.45 -25.34
CA TYR A 417 -0.07 11.88 -23.95
C TYR A 417 0.60 13.24 -23.72
N LEU A 418 1.84 13.43 -24.20
CA LEU A 418 2.57 14.69 -24.01
C LEU A 418 1.93 15.86 -24.77
N GLN A 419 1.32 15.60 -25.93
CA GLN A 419 0.57 16.61 -26.69
C GLN A 419 -0.73 17.00 -26.00
N SER A 420 -1.43 16.04 -25.38
CA SER A 420 -2.71 16.27 -24.70
C SER A 420 -2.56 16.89 -23.31
N TYR A 421 -1.60 16.42 -22.50
CA TYR A 421 -1.49 16.79 -21.09
C TYR A 421 -0.28 17.69 -20.77
N GLY A 422 0.66 17.84 -21.70
CA GLY A 422 1.77 18.78 -21.58
C GLY A 422 3.16 18.13 -21.51
N PRO A 423 4.21 18.86 -21.94
CA PRO A 423 5.59 18.35 -22.00
C PRO A 423 6.24 18.16 -20.64
N GLU A 424 5.72 18.75 -19.56
CA GLU A 424 6.22 18.55 -18.19
C GLU A 424 6.21 17.07 -17.77
N HIS A 425 5.29 16.28 -18.33
CA HIS A 425 5.20 14.85 -18.09
C HIS A 425 6.34 14.04 -18.73
N LEU A 426 7.27 14.66 -19.46
CA LEU A 426 8.48 13.98 -19.92
C LEU A 426 9.28 13.39 -18.73
N LEU A 427 9.34 14.10 -17.61
CA LEU A 427 9.94 13.60 -16.37
C LEU A 427 9.11 12.47 -15.75
N THR A 428 7.77 12.54 -15.82
CA THR A 428 6.89 11.45 -15.40
C THR A 428 7.19 10.16 -16.18
N PHE A 429 7.30 10.23 -17.52
CA PHE A 429 7.67 9.06 -18.34
C PHE A 429 9.08 8.55 -18.01
N HIS A 430 10.01 9.44 -17.68
CA HIS A 430 11.34 9.04 -17.23
C HIS A 430 11.26 8.24 -15.92
N ASN A 431 10.49 8.74 -14.94
CA ASN A 431 10.28 8.07 -13.65
C ASN A 431 9.58 6.72 -13.82
N LEU A 432 8.51 6.65 -14.61
CA LEU A 432 7.80 5.40 -14.91
C LEU A 432 8.70 4.37 -15.60
N LYS A 433 9.58 4.81 -16.51
CA LYS A 433 10.58 3.95 -17.14
C LYS A 433 11.63 3.45 -16.15
N ARG A 434 12.10 4.31 -15.22
CA ARG A 434 13.10 3.95 -14.19
C ARG A 434 12.62 2.81 -13.30
N ILE A 435 11.35 2.83 -12.90
CA ILE A 435 10.77 1.82 -11.99
C ILE A 435 10.01 0.70 -12.71
N GLY A 436 9.99 0.72 -14.04
CA GLY A 436 9.44 -0.38 -14.84
C GLY A 436 7.97 -0.38 -15.16
N LEU A 437 7.23 0.61 -14.69
CA LEU A 437 5.79 0.67 -14.92
C LEU A 437 5.46 0.91 -16.39
N LEU A 438 6.29 1.66 -17.10
CA LEU A 438 6.09 1.98 -18.51
C LEU A 438 7.41 2.01 -19.27
N THR A 439 7.70 0.94 -20.01
CA THR A 439 8.99 0.74 -20.70
C THR A 439 8.80 0.53 -22.20
N GLU A 440 9.86 0.82 -22.97
CA GLU A 440 9.95 0.56 -24.40
C GLU A 440 10.80 -0.69 -24.62
N GLN A 441 10.35 -1.65 -25.42
CA GLN A 441 11.11 -2.86 -25.72
C GLN A 441 12.46 -2.54 -26.36
N SER A 442 13.53 -3.17 -25.85
CA SER A 442 14.86 -3.13 -26.43
C SER A 442 14.92 -3.94 -27.74
N ALA A 443 15.34 -3.32 -28.85
CA ALA A 443 15.36 -3.97 -30.17
C ALA A 443 16.44 -5.07 -30.32
N GLY A 444 17.35 -5.24 -29.35
CA GLY A 444 18.54 -6.10 -29.47
C GLY A 444 18.50 -7.45 -28.75
N GLU A 445 17.64 -7.64 -27.74
CA GLU A 445 17.66 -8.83 -26.86
C GLU A 445 16.70 -9.95 -27.31
N THR A 446 15.77 -9.63 -28.22
CA THR A 446 14.85 -10.60 -28.83
C THR A 446 15.60 -11.62 -29.68
N LEU A 447 16.80 -11.29 -30.16
CA LEU A 447 17.61 -12.16 -31.02
C LEU A 447 18.40 -13.21 -30.20
N THR A 448 19.06 -12.81 -29.10
CA THR A 448 19.95 -13.68 -28.32
C THR A 448 19.22 -14.73 -27.47
N ALA A 449 18.08 -14.39 -26.87
CA ALA A 449 17.25 -15.37 -26.14
C ALA A 449 16.66 -16.44 -27.09
N VAL A 450 16.41 -16.06 -28.34
CA VAL A 450 15.83 -16.91 -29.39
C VAL A 450 16.87 -17.83 -30.03
N GLU A 451 18.09 -17.37 -30.30
CA GLU A 451 19.18 -18.21 -30.83
C GLU A 451 19.49 -19.41 -29.92
N SER A 452 19.45 -19.23 -28.59
CA SER A 452 19.75 -20.29 -27.62
C SER A 452 18.70 -21.41 -27.57
N LYS A 453 17.43 -21.10 -27.85
CA LYS A 453 16.31 -22.08 -27.85
C LYS A 453 16.04 -22.66 -29.23
N VAL A 454 16.24 -21.89 -30.30
CA VAL A 454 16.08 -22.36 -31.69
C VAL A 454 17.17 -23.38 -32.05
N SER A 455 18.40 -23.22 -31.53
CA SER A 455 19.47 -24.21 -31.73
C SER A 455 19.14 -25.62 -31.19
N LYS A 456 18.15 -25.76 -30.30
CA LYS A 456 17.65 -27.06 -29.81
C LYS A 456 16.49 -27.64 -30.62
N LEU A 457 15.86 -26.88 -31.52
CA LEU A 457 14.63 -27.25 -32.22
C LEU A 457 14.79 -27.37 -33.75
N VAL A 458 15.96 -27.07 -34.31
CA VAL A 458 16.20 -27.18 -35.76
C VAL A 458 16.62 -28.62 -36.11
N THR A 459 15.63 -29.49 -36.26
CA THR A 459 15.58 -30.55 -37.29
C THR A 459 14.16 -30.64 -37.80
N ASP A 460 13.76 -29.69 -38.66
CA ASP A 460 13.03 -29.94 -39.91
C ASP A 460 12.27 -28.73 -40.46
N ARG A 461 12.22 -28.71 -41.80
CA ARG A 461 11.69 -27.66 -42.66
C ARG A 461 10.19 -27.39 -42.41
N ALA A 462 9.86 -26.28 -41.75
CA ALA A 462 8.54 -25.66 -41.82
C ALA A 462 8.59 -24.14 -41.54
N ALA A 463 9.20 -23.36 -42.43
CA ALA A 463 9.39 -21.91 -42.26
C ALA A 463 8.10 -21.09 -41.99
N GLY A 464 6.95 -21.52 -42.50
CA GLY A 464 5.67 -20.80 -42.32
C GLY A 464 5.02 -20.98 -40.93
N LYS A 465 5.17 -22.14 -40.29
CA LYS A 465 4.65 -22.38 -38.92
C LYS A 465 5.58 -21.81 -37.85
N ILE A 466 6.84 -21.56 -38.21
CA ILE A 466 7.84 -20.97 -37.32
C ILE A 466 7.46 -19.52 -37.03
N THR A 467 7.00 -18.71 -37.99
CA THR A 467 6.65 -17.29 -37.77
C THR A 467 5.51 -17.08 -36.77
N ASP A 468 4.47 -17.93 -36.80
CA ASP A 468 3.37 -17.86 -35.82
C ASP A 468 3.78 -18.38 -34.44
N ALA A 469 4.61 -19.43 -34.38
CA ALA A 469 5.24 -19.88 -33.14
C ALA A 469 6.24 -18.85 -32.57
N PHE A 470 6.93 -18.11 -33.44
CA PHE A 470 7.89 -17.04 -33.13
C PHE A 470 7.17 -15.82 -32.54
N ASN A 471 6.05 -15.42 -33.15
CA ASN A 471 5.14 -14.41 -32.62
C ASN A 471 4.46 -14.86 -31.32
N SER A 472 4.22 -16.15 -31.12
CA SER A 472 3.64 -16.69 -29.88
C SER A 472 4.66 -16.82 -28.73
N LEU A 473 5.94 -17.09 -29.04
CA LEU A 473 7.02 -17.18 -28.06
C LEU A 473 7.55 -15.82 -27.60
N ALA A 474 7.54 -14.81 -28.48
CA ALA A 474 7.99 -13.45 -28.17
C ALA A 474 6.96 -12.61 -27.38
N ARG A 475 5.78 -13.16 -27.05
CA ARG A 475 4.63 -12.48 -26.42
C ARG A 475 4.31 -12.95 -24.99
N LYS A 476 5.29 -13.45 -24.24
CA LYS A 476 5.00 -13.96 -22.88
C LYS A 476 5.49 -12.97 -21.82
N SER A 477 4.61 -12.03 -21.47
CA SER A 477 4.75 -11.22 -20.24
C SER A 477 4.96 -12.11 -19.00
N ASN A 478 5.83 -11.68 -18.09
CA ASN A 478 6.04 -12.32 -16.79
C ASN A 478 4.72 -12.36 -16.00
N PHE A 479 3.95 -11.27 -16.04
CA PHE A 479 2.61 -11.24 -15.44
C PHE A 479 1.75 -12.36 -16.00
N ARG A 480 1.70 -12.55 -17.33
CA ARG A 480 0.90 -13.62 -17.95
C ARG A 480 1.35 -15.02 -17.52
N ALA A 481 2.65 -15.23 -17.40
CA ALA A 481 3.22 -16.50 -16.94
C ALA A 481 2.86 -16.77 -15.46
N ILE A 482 2.99 -15.76 -14.60
CA ILE A 482 2.62 -15.83 -13.18
C ILE A 482 1.11 -16.05 -13.03
N SER A 483 0.29 -15.28 -13.75
CA SER A 483 -1.18 -15.39 -13.77
C SER A 483 -1.64 -16.79 -14.10
N LYS A 484 -1.01 -17.44 -15.09
CA LYS A 484 -1.33 -18.84 -15.44
C LYS A 484 -0.90 -19.82 -14.34
N LYS A 485 0.25 -19.61 -13.70
CA LYS A 485 0.79 -20.53 -12.67
C LYS A 485 0.03 -20.46 -11.35
N LEU A 486 -0.34 -19.25 -10.94
CA LEU A 486 -1.05 -19.01 -9.69
C LEU A 486 -2.57 -19.01 -9.85
N GLY A 487 -3.08 -19.05 -11.09
CA GLY A 487 -4.52 -18.96 -11.37
C GLY A 487 -5.08 -17.60 -10.96
N LEU A 488 -4.39 -16.51 -11.29
CA LEU A 488 -4.81 -15.15 -10.92
C LEU A 488 -6.04 -14.67 -11.69
N ILE A 489 -6.29 -15.24 -12.86
CA ILE A 489 -7.50 -14.98 -13.64
C ILE A 489 -8.43 -16.18 -13.42
N PRO A 490 -9.51 -16.03 -12.64
CA PRO A 490 -10.42 -17.13 -12.36
C PRO A 490 -11.04 -17.65 -13.67
N ARG A 491 -11.08 -18.96 -13.82
CA ARG A 491 -11.84 -19.58 -14.93
C ARG A 491 -13.30 -19.64 -14.53
N LEU A 492 -14.16 -19.04 -15.35
CA LEU A 492 -15.59 -18.97 -15.09
C LEU A 492 -16.35 -19.77 -16.15
N ASP A 493 -17.20 -20.67 -15.67
CA ASP A 493 -18.26 -21.30 -16.46
C ASP A 493 -19.55 -20.50 -16.19
N GLY A 494 -19.63 -19.25 -16.68
CA GLY A 494 -20.77 -18.34 -16.47
C GLY A 494 -20.40 -17.01 -15.81
N GLU A 495 -21.42 -16.27 -15.33
CA GLU A 495 -21.22 -15.00 -14.63
C GLU A 495 -20.68 -15.22 -13.20
N TYR A 496 -19.78 -14.35 -12.74
CA TYR A 496 -19.25 -14.39 -11.37
C TYR A 496 -20.31 -13.89 -10.37
N ASP A 497 -20.66 -14.69 -9.36
CA ASP A 497 -21.58 -14.27 -8.30
C ASP A 497 -20.87 -13.39 -7.26
N LEU A 498 -21.05 -12.08 -7.39
CA LEU A 498 -20.49 -11.08 -6.47
C LEU A 498 -21.22 -11.00 -5.12
N LYS A 499 -22.39 -11.62 -4.97
CA LYS A 499 -23.10 -11.69 -3.68
C LYS A 499 -22.60 -12.83 -2.82
N MET A 500 -22.14 -13.91 -3.46
CA MET A 500 -21.54 -15.07 -2.82
C MET A 500 -20.17 -15.36 -3.44
N PRO A 501 -19.16 -14.51 -3.15
CA PRO A 501 -17.84 -14.67 -3.72
C PRO A 501 -17.20 -15.99 -3.27
N ARG A 502 -16.56 -16.68 -4.21
CA ARG A 502 -15.92 -17.99 -4.01
C ARG A 502 -14.41 -17.92 -3.78
N ASP A 503 -13.81 -16.79 -4.10
CA ASP A 503 -12.38 -16.55 -4.07
C ASP A 503 -12.13 -15.04 -3.90
N MET A 504 -10.86 -14.68 -3.65
CA MET A 504 -10.43 -13.29 -3.47
C MET A 504 -10.64 -12.41 -4.71
N ALA A 505 -10.99 -12.93 -5.90
CA ALA A 505 -11.12 -12.12 -7.11
C ALA A 505 -12.31 -11.16 -7.08
N TYR A 506 -13.25 -11.36 -6.16
CA TYR A 506 -14.42 -10.49 -6.00
C TYR A 506 -14.03 -9.03 -5.75
N VAL A 507 -12.85 -8.76 -5.16
CA VAL A 507 -12.37 -7.38 -4.92
C VAL A 507 -12.06 -6.62 -6.20
N PHE A 508 -11.97 -7.32 -7.34
CA PHE A 508 -11.84 -6.81 -8.70
C PHE A 508 -12.91 -7.41 -9.62
N GLY A 509 -14.14 -7.57 -9.11
CA GLY A 509 -15.29 -7.96 -9.93
C GLY A 509 -15.21 -9.39 -10.50
N GLY A 510 -14.33 -10.24 -9.97
CA GLY A 510 -14.12 -11.61 -10.44
C GLY A 510 -13.08 -11.76 -11.56
N ALA A 511 -12.51 -10.66 -12.08
CA ALA A 511 -11.56 -10.70 -13.19
C ALA A 511 -10.14 -11.06 -12.75
N TYR A 512 -9.76 -10.72 -11.52
CA TYR A 512 -8.37 -10.84 -11.06
C TYR A 512 -8.28 -11.07 -9.55
N VAL A 513 -7.47 -12.04 -9.15
CA VAL A 513 -7.02 -12.24 -7.76
C VAL A 513 -5.74 -11.43 -7.55
N PRO A 514 -5.68 -10.52 -6.56
CA PRO A 514 -4.46 -9.78 -6.26
C PRO A 514 -3.25 -10.71 -6.10
N LEU A 515 -2.18 -10.46 -6.86
CA LEU A 515 -0.99 -11.33 -6.88
C LEU A 515 -0.36 -11.41 -5.49
N SER A 516 -0.21 -10.28 -4.80
CA SER A 516 0.32 -10.22 -3.43
C SER A 516 -0.46 -11.15 -2.48
N CYS A 517 -1.79 -11.10 -2.55
CA CYS A 517 -2.68 -11.90 -1.72
C CYS A 517 -2.62 -13.40 -2.10
N LYS A 518 -2.51 -13.72 -3.40
CA LYS A 518 -2.38 -15.11 -3.86
C LYS A 518 -1.05 -15.73 -3.46
N ILE A 519 0.03 -14.96 -3.44
CA ILE A 519 1.33 -15.43 -2.93
C ILE A 519 1.21 -15.79 -1.45
N ILE A 520 0.62 -14.92 -0.63
CA ILE A 520 0.40 -15.19 0.80
C ILE A 520 -0.41 -16.48 0.97
N GLU A 521 -1.52 -16.63 0.23
CA GLU A 521 -2.33 -17.86 0.26
C GLU A 521 -1.49 -19.11 -0.05
N GLN A 522 -0.72 -19.09 -1.15
CA GLN A 522 0.08 -20.25 -1.56
C GLN A 522 1.19 -20.58 -0.57
N VAL A 523 1.87 -19.57 -0.01
CA VAL A 523 2.93 -19.79 0.98
C VAL A 523 2.35 -20.32 2.29
N LEU A 524 1.18 -19.85 2.73
CA LEU A 524 0.48 -20.40 3.89
C LEU A 524 0.10 -21.87 3.67
N GLU A 525 -0.46 -22.19 2.50
CA GLU A 525 -0.87 -23.55 2.14
C GLU A 525 0.32 -24.52 2.10
N ARG A 526 1.45 -24.08 1.54
CA ARG A 526 2.68 -24.87 1.38
C ARG A 526 3.60 -24.82 2.59
N ARG A 527 3.33 -23.94 3.55
CA ARG A 527 4.19 -23.59 4.70
C ARG A 527 5.59 -23.10 4.32
N GLY A 528 5.74 -22.54 3.11
CA GLY A 528 7.01 -22.08 2.55
C GLY A 528 6.92 -21.79 1.06
N TRP A 529 8.05 -21.44 0.45
CA TRP A 529 8.15 -21.10 -0.98
C TRP A 529 8.25 -22.32 -1.91
N GLN A 530 8.15 -23.53 -1.36
CA GLN A 530 8.32 -24.77 -2.12
C GLN A 530 7.26 -24.93 -3.22
N GLY A 531 7.72 -25.13 -4.46
CA GLY A 531 6.87 -25.20 -5.66
C GLY A 531 6.42 -23.83 -6.19
N LEU A 532 6.97 -22.73 -5.67
CA LEU A 532 6.81 -21.36 -6.20
C LEU A 532 8.10 -20.80 -6.80
N GLU A 533 9.16 -21.61 -6.96
CA GLU A 533 10.50 -21.18 -7.35
C GLU A 533 10.49 -20.43 -8.69
N GLU A 534 9.69 -20.91 -9.66
CA GLU A 534 9.57 -20.24 -10.95
C GLU A 534 8.79 -18.93 -10.86
N VAL A 535 7.77 -18.85 -10.01
CA VAL A 535 6.99 -17.62 -9.77
C VAL A 535 7.89 -16.56 -9.15
N VAL A 536 8.64 -16.94 -8.12
CA VAL A 536 9.57 -16.05 -7.43
C VAL A 536 10.68 -15.57 -8.37
N ARG A 537 11.21 -16.45 -9.23
CA ARG A 537 12.19 -16.06 -10.26
C ARG A 537 11.63 -15.03 -11.24
N LEU A 538 10.35 -15.14 -11.61
CA LEU A 538 9.68 -14.16 -12.50
C LEU A 538 9.38 -12.82 -11.78
N LEU A 539 9.46 -12.80 -10.45
CA LEU A 539 9.34 -11.61 -9.59
C LEU A 539 10.69 -11.07 -9.13
N ASN A 540 11.75 -11.32 -9.90
CA ASN A 540 13.13 -10.86 -9.64
C ASN A 540 13.77 -11.42 -8.34
N GLY A 541 13.23 -12.49 -7.76
CA GLY A 541 13.80 -13.19 -6.61
C GLY A 541 13.79 -12.39 -5.30
N ASN A 542 14.66 -12.78 -4.36
CA ASN A 542 14.78 -12.23 -2.99
C ASN A 542 13.70 -12.71 -2.01
N GLU A 543 13.19 -13.92 -2.25
CA GLU A 543 12.41 -14.61 -1.26
C GLU A 543 13.28 -15.08 -0.08
N PHE A 544 12.68 -15.10 1.10
CA PHE A 544 13.27 -15.74 2.26
C PHE A 544 12.19 -16.37 3.13
N SER A 545 12.60 -17.37 3.91
CA SER A 545 11.79 -17.97 4.95
C SER A 545 12.65 -18.28 6.15
N VAL A 546 12.23 -17.84 7.33
CA VAL A 546 12.93 -18.08 8.59
C VAL A 546 11.92 -18.56 9.63
N SER A 547 12.27 -19.63 10.35
CA SER A 547 11.47 -20.12 11.47
C SER A 547 12.02 -19.58 12.79
N GLY A 548 11.13 -19.10 13.65
CA GLY A 548 11.45 -18.66 15.00
C GLY A 548 11.70 -19.85 15.92
N ALA A 549 12.92 -20.38 15.94
CA ALA A 549 13.37 -21.29 16.99
C ALA A 549 14.89 -21.17 17.23
N GLY A 550 15.25 -20.49 18.32
CA GLY A 550 16.51 -20.67 19.06
C GLY A 550 17.80 -20.17 18.41
N ARG A 551 18.53 -19.32 19.11
CA ARG A 551 19.97 -19.09 18.88
C ARG A 551 20.68 -20.45 18.87
N GLY A 552 21.12 -20.89 17.68
CA GLY A 552 21.82 -22.17 17.52
C GLY A 552 22.25 -22.45 16.08
N GLY A 553 23.29 -21.75 15.60
CA GLY A 553 24.16 -22.23 14.54
C GLY A 553 23.77 -21.90 13.10
N LEU A 554 24.40 -20.86 12.55
CA LEU A 554 24.81 -20.89 11.15
C LEU A 554 25.86 -22.00 10.99
N GLY A 555 25.47 -23.11 10.38
CA GLY A 555 26.37 -24.20 10.01
C GLY A 555 25.71 -25.09 8.98
N ALA A 556 26.20 -25.02 7.74
CA ALA A 556 25.95 -25.92 6.61
C ALA A 556 24.60 -25.77 5.87
N VAL A 557 24.70 -25.09 4.73
CA VAL A 557 23.99 -25.49 3.50
C VAL A 557 24.35 -26.96 3.20
N GLY A 558 23.38 -27.88 3.22
CA GLY A 558 23.61 -29.28 2.78
C GLY A 558 22.57 -30.32 3.19
N LEU A 559 21.74 -30.73 2.22
CA LEU A 559 21.21 -32.09 1.99
C LEU A 559 20.81 -33.01 3.18
N ALA A 560 19.51 -33.23 3.36
CA ALA A 560 18.89 -34.53 3.70
C ALA A 560 17.36 -34.40 3.46
N ALA A 561 16.76 -34.95 2.40
CA ALA A 561 16.41 -36.35 2.18
C ALA A 561 15.58 -36.98 3.32
N GLY A 562 14.25 -37.00 3.11
CA GLY A 562 13.36 -38.08 3.54
C GLY A 562 12.92 -38.13 5.01
N MET A 563 11.76 -37.55 5.32
CA MET A 563 10.80 -38.15 6.26
C MET A 563 9.36 -37.84 5.81
N SER A 564 8.65 -38.87 5.40
CA SER A 564 7.21 -38.91 5.13
C SER A 564 6.41 -39.04 6.42
N TYR A 565 5.27 -38.33 6.56
CA TYR A 565 4.04 -38.67 7.32
C TYR A 565 3.07 -37.50 7.03
N SER A 566 2.17 -37.61 6.05
CA SER A 566 0.80 -38.14 6.12
C SER A 566 -0.20 -37.26 6.88
N THR A 567 -1.21 -36.82 6.14
CA THR A 567 -2.60 -36.54 6.53
C THR A 567 -2.86 -35.40 7.54
N LEU A 568 -3.52 -34.34 7.04
CA LEU A 568 -4.28 -33.38 7.85
C LEU A 568 -5.29 -34.14 8.73
N PRO A 569 -5.47 -33.79 10.02
CA PRO A 569 -6.58 -34.33 10.80
C PRO A 569 -7.91 -33.70 10.36
N HIS A 570 -8.93 -34.54 10.25
CA HIS A 570 -10.34 -34.17 10.08
C HIS A 570 -10.84 -33.34 11.29
N PRO A 571 -11.94 -32.55 11.17
CA PRO A 571 -12.34 -31.56 12.17
C PRO A 571 -12.98 -32.08 13.47
N ASP A 572 -13.03 -33.39 13.71
CA ASP A 572 -13.78 -33.97 14.83
C ASP A 572 -12.88 -34.80 15.76
N SER A 573 -12.00 -34.14 16.50
CA SER A 573 -11.44 -34.71 17.74
C SER A 573 -10.95 -33.63 18.68
N ALA A 574 -11.72 -33.45 19.77
CA ALA A 574 -11.40 -32.84 21.06
C ALA A 574 -10.37 -31.68 21.09
N VAL A 575 -10.92 -30.50 21.37
CA VAL A 575 -10.22 -29.29 21.80
C VAL A 575 -9.44 -29.58 23.08
N GLU A 576 -8.12 -29.69 22.99
CA GLU A 576 -7.22 -29.42 24.11
C GLU A 576 -6.74 -27.96 24.01
N ASP A 577 -7.01 -27.18 25.06
CA ASP A 577 -6.57 -25.80 25.25
C ASP A 577 -5.04 -25.71 25.20
N ASN A 578 -4.48 -25.51 24.01
CA ASN A 578 -3.07 -25.21 23.82
C ASN A 578 -2.93 -23.76 23.35
N PRO A 579 -2.44 -22.81 24.18
CA PRO A 579 -2.28 -21.41 23.76
C PRO A 579 -1.33 -21.23 22.56
N ALA A 580 -0.48 -22.21 22.24
CA ALA A 580 0.36 -22.20 21.04
C ALA A 580 -0.43 -22.36 19.72
N TRP A 581 -1.67 -22.85 19.77
CA TRP A 581 -2.54 -23.05 18.61
C TRP A 581 -3.23 -21.76 18.16
N GLU A 582 -3.59 -20.87 19.08
CA GLU A 582 -4.25 -19.60 18.75
C GLU A 582 -3.29 -18.63 18.04
N SER A 583 -2.02 -18.60 18.48
CA SER A 583 -1.01 -17.74 17.88
C SER A 583 -0.64 -18.13 16.45
N GLN A 584 -0.71 -19.42 16.10
CA GLN A 584 -0.55 -19.89 14.72
C GLN A 584 -1.62 -19.36 13.76
N ARG A 585 -2.73 -18.81 14.28
CA ARG A 585 -3.82 -18.25 13.48
C ARG A 585 -3.70 -16.75 13.25
N VAL A 586 -2.71 -16.07 13.82
CA VAL A 586 -2.49 -14.63 13.54
C VAL A 586 -1.41 -14.46 12.47
N VAL A 587 -1.77 -13.76 11.40
CA VAL A 587 -0.90 -13.47 10.25
C VAL A 587 -0.69 -11.96 10.16
N LEU A 588 0.55 -11.51 10.33
CA LEU A 588 0.95 -10.12 10.09
C LEU A 588 1.39 -9.97 8.62
N ALA A 589 0.59 -9.31 7.81
CA ALA A 589 0.93 -8.94 6.44
C ALA A 589 1.52 -7.53 6.41
N VAL A 590 2.83 -7.44 6.11
CA VAL A 590 3.62 -6.21 6.04
C VAL A 590 3.83 -5.82 4.57
N PHE A 591 3.23 -4.70 4.16
CA PHE A 591 3.36 -4.16 2.80
C PHE A 591 4.30 -2.94 2.78
N LEU A 592 5.42 -3.07 2.06
CA LEU A 592 6.47 -2.04 1.94
C LEU A 592 6.30 -1.30 0.61
N GLY A 593 5.97 -0.01 0.65
CA GLY A 593 5.58 0.76 -0.54
C GLY A 593 4.07 0.91 -0.72
N GLY A 594 3.28 0.32 0.17
CA GLY A 594 1.86 0.62 0.32
C GLY A 594 0.92 -0.56 0.08
N CYS A 595 -0.24 -0.49 0.74
CA CYS A 595 -1.30 -1.51 0.69
C CYS A 595 -2.62 -0.85 0.27
N THR A 596 -3.37 -1.51 -0.61
CA THR A 596 -4.70 -1.07 -1.03
C THR A 596 -5.79 -1.64 -0.13
N PHE A 597 -6.96 -0.99 -0.09
CA PHE A 597 -8.12 -1.55 0.62
C PHE A 597 -8.64 -2.84 -0.04
N SER A 598 -8.40 -3.02 -1.34
CA SER A 598 -8.75 -4.27 -2.05
C SER A 598 -7.88 -5.45 -1.59
N GLU A 599 -6.57 -5.24 -1.35
CA GLU A 599 -5.69 -6.26 -0.75
C GLU A 599 -6.12 -6.59 0.69
N ILE A 600 -6.45 -5.58 1.48
CA ILE A 600 -6.96 -5.76 2.84
C ILE A 600 -8.26 -6.59 2.83
N ALA A 601 -9.22 -6.23 1.96
CA ALA A 601 -10.48 -6.95 1.84
C ALA A 601 -10.27 -8.41 1.39
N ALA A 602 -9.40 -8.65 0.41
CA ALA A 602 -9.06 -9.99 -0.07
C ALA A 602 -8.44 -10.87 1.03
N LEU A 603 -7.48 -10.33 1.80
CA LEU A 603 -6.85 -11.09 2.88
C LEU A 603 -7.77 -11.28 4.09
N ARG A 604 -8.67 -10.33 4.39
CA ARG A 604 -9.76 -10.55 5.36
C ARG A 604 -10.69 -11.68 4.92
N PHE A 605 -11.04 -11.74 3.64
CA PHE A 605 -11.82 -12.83 3.06
C PHE A 605 -11.08 -14.17 3.23
N LEU A 606 -9.81 -14.25 2.83
CA LEU A 606 -8.98 -15.44 3.01
C LEU A 606 -8.88 -15.86 4.49
N GLY A 607 -8.72 -14.89 5.39
CA GLY A 607 -8.68 -15.14 6.83
C GLY A 607 -9.95 -15.81 7.34
N LYS A 608 -11.12 -15.32 6.91
CA LYS A 608 -12.40 -15.93 7.23
C LYS A 608 -12.51 -17.36 6.70
N GLU A 609 -12.06 -17.63 5.47
CA GLU A 609 -12.09 -18.98 4.88
C GLU A 609 -11.15 -19.97 5.57
N ARG A 610 -9.95 -19.51 5.96
CA ARG A 610 -8.90 -20.36 6.56
C ARG A 610 -8.95 -20.42 8.09
N GLY A 611 -9.84 -19.64 8.72
CA GLY A 611 -9.93 -19.55 10.17
C GLY A 611 -8.73 -18.86 10.82
N CYS A 612 -8.10 -17.92 10.11
CA CYS A 612 -6.99 -17.10 10.60
C CYS A 612 -7.35 -15.60 10.62
N LYS A 613 -6.68 -14.84 11.48
CA LYS A 613 -6.83 -13.39 11.60
C LYS A 613 -5.64 -12.71 10.95
N PHE A 614 -5.91 -11.84 9.97
CA PHE A 614 -4.91 -10.97 9.41
C PHE A 614 -4.79 -9.68 10.22
N ILE A 615 -3.55 -9.22 10.41
CA ILE A 615 -3.19 -7.89 10.86
C ILE A 615 -2.33 -7.29 9.75
N PHE A 616 -2.61 -6.06 9.37
CA PHE A 616 -1.94 -5.36 8.29
C PHE A 616 -0.99 -4.33 8.87
N LEU A 617 0.27 -4.38 8.45
CA LEU A 617 1.23 -3.29 8.62
C LEU A 617 1.58 -2.76 7.25
N THR A 618 1.55 -1.45 7.06
CA THR A 618 1.96 -0.86 5.78
C THR A 618 2.74 0.43 5.99
N THR A 619 3.65 0.75 5.08
CA THR A 619 4.33 2.06 5.08
C THR A 619 3.31 3.20 4.89
N ALA A 620 2.30 2.98 4.05
CA ALA A 620 1.13 3.85 3.89
C ALA A 620 -0.04 3.08 3.24
N ILE A 621 -1.27 3.55 3.40
CA ILE A 621 -2.37 3.12 2.53
C ILE A 621 -2.19 3.76 1.15
N THR A 622 -2.34 2.98 0.09
CA THR A 622 -2.15 3.44 -1.30
C THR A 622 -3.32 3.04 -2.19
N ASN A 623 -3.36 3.65 -3.38
CA ASN A 623 -4.22 3.29 -4.50
C ASN A 623 -3.54 3.75 -5.80
N SER A 624 -4.18 3.47 -6.92
CA SER A 624 -3.62 3.81 -8.23
C SER A 624 -3.32 5.29 -8.40
N ALA A 625 -4.20 6.16 -7.90
CA ALA A 625 -4.01 7.61 -7.96
C ALA A 625 -2.76 8.06 -7.18
N ARG A 626 -2.60 7.64 -5.91
CA ARG A 626 -1.42 7.99 -5.10
C ARG A 626 -0.12 7.45 -5.72
N MET A 627 -0.16 6.24 -6.28
CA MET A 627 0.99 5.65 -6.95
C MET A 627 1.40 6.41 -8.21
N MET A 628 0.45 6.87 -9.03
CA MET A 628 0.74 7.70 -10.20
C MET A 628 1.17 9.12 -9.82
N GLU A 629 0.56 9.71 -8.78
CA GLU A 629 0.96 11.02 -8.25
C GLU A 629 2.42 11.02 -7.77
N ALA A 630 2.88 9.93 -7.16
CA ALA A 630 4.27 9.78 -6.74
C ALA A 630 5.27 9.85 -7.92
N MET A 631 4.83 9.52 -9.14
CA MET A 631 5.65 9.54 -10.36
C MET A 631 5.67 10.90 -11.06
N ILE A 632 4.73 11.79 -10.72
CA ILE A 632 4.66 13.13 -11.27
C ILE A 632 5.54 14.05 -10.45
N GLU A 633 6.40 14.82 -11.14
CA GLU A 633 7.18 15.86 -10.48
C GLU A 633 6.24 16.96 -9.96
N ALA A 634 6.36 17.29 -8.68
CA ALA A 634 5.64 18.43 -8.12
C ALA A 634 6.07 19.70 -8.86
N LYS A 635 5.11 20.55 -9.25
CA LYS A 635 5.44 21.89 -9.76
C LYS A 635 6.24 22.62 -8.68
N ALA A 636 7.49 22.96 -8.99
CA ALA A 636 8.46 23.57 -8.08
C ALA A 636 7.95 24.89 -7.49
#